data_AF-A0A8S1AXT3-F1
#
_entry.id   AF-A0A8S1AXT3-F1
#
_cell.length_a   1.000
_cell.length_b   1.000
_cell.length_c   1.000
_cell.angle_alpha   90.00
_cell.angle_beta   90.00
_cell.angle_gamma   90.00
#
_symmetry.space_group_name_H-M   'P 1'
#
loop_
_entity.id
_entity.type
_entity.pdbx_description
1 polymer ?
#
loop_
_entity_poly.entity_id
_entity_poly.type
_entity_poly.pdbx_seq_one_letter_code
_entity_poly.pdbx_strand_id
1 'polypeptide(L)'
;MLTSKCLKGVMTGYPLAINATNIKVTEVDFNPEFITRVIPKLDWEVLWTAANSIGHGEGLPKILEPKYEDNEELLKKVHRVLLEVEIEEGNLTCPESGRQFPISKGIPNMLLTEAEVQ
;
A
#
# COMPACT_ATOMS: atom_id res chain seq x y z
N MET A 1 -9.18 1.37 -1.95
CA MET A 1 -8.03 0.46 -2.14
C MET A 1 -8.00 0.05 -3.61
N LEU A 2 -6.83 -0.05 -4.22
CA LEU A 2 -6.68 -0.42 -5.63
C LEU A 2 -6.76 -1.95 -5.78
N THR A 3 -7.51 -2.41 -6.78
CA THR A 3 -7.64 -3.83 -7.14
C THR A 3 -7.70 -3.95 -8.66
N SER A 4 -7.23 -5.07 -9.19
CA SER A 4 -7.27 -5.38 -10.62
C SER A 4 -8.40 -6.35 -10.98
N LYS A 5 -9.43 -6.49 -10.14
CA LYS A 5 -10.56 -7.41 -10.37
C LYS A 5 -11.33 -7.14 -11.67
N CYS A 6 -11.26 -5.93 -12.21
CA CYS A 6 -11.86 -5.55 -13.48
C CYS A 6 -11.15 -6.12 -14.72
N LEU A 7 -9.99 -6.78 -14.54
CA LEU A 7 -9.31 -7.50 -15.60
C LEU A 7 -10.02 -8.81 -15.93
N LYS A 8 -10.11 -9.11 -17.22
CA LYS A 8 -10.62 -10.38 -17.72
C LYS A 8 -9.80 -11.55 -17.15
N GLY A 9 -10.49 -12.50 -16.52
CA GLY A 9 -9.88 -13.70 -15.95
C GLY A 9 -9.24 -13.51 -14.56
N VAL A 10 -9.42 -12.36 -13.92
CA VAL A 10 -8.96 -12.09 -12.55
C VAL A 10 -10.14 -12.20 -11.59
N MET A 11 -10.02 -13.03 -10.56
CA MET A 11 -11.10 -13.28 -9.60
C MET A 11 -11.01 -12.40 -8.36
N THR A 12 -9.80 -12.22 -7.83
CA THR A 12 -9.53 -11.46 -6.59
C THR A 12 -8.81 -10.15 -6.89
N GLY A 13 -7.72 -10.20 -7.65
CA GLY A 13 -6.98 -9.02 -8.11
C GLY A 13 -6.39 -8.14 -6.99
N TYR A 14 -6.16 -8.71 -5.82
CA TYR A 14 -5.65 -8.03 -4.63
C TYR A 14 -4.87 -9.02 -3.75
N PRO A 15 -3.78 -8.59 -3.07
CA PRO A 15 -3.12 -7.29 -3.20
C PRO A 15 -2.30 -7.15 -4.49
N LEU A 16 -2.11 -5.92 -4.94
CA LEU A 16 -1.19 -5.63 -6.05
C LEU A 16 0.25 -5.60 -5.53
N ALA A 17 1.17 -6.30 -6.18
CA ALA A 17 2.58 -6.29 -5.79
C ALA A 17 3.22 -4.96 -6.18
N ILE A 18 3.88 -4.31 -5.23
CA ILE A 18 4.47 -2.99 -5.39
C ILE A 18 5.96 -3.14 -5.74
N ASN A 19 6.35 -2.61 -6.90
CA ASN A 19 7.74 -2.47 -7.32
C ASN A 19 8.06 -0.97 -7.46
N ALA A 20 8.59 -0.36 -6.40
CA ALA A 20 8.96 1.05 -6.42
C ALA A 20 10.37 1.23 -7.02
N THR A 21 10.52 2.23 -7.89
CA THR A 21 11.81 2.63 -8.48
C THR A 21 12.30 3.97 -7.94
N ASN A 22 11.36 4.88 -7.63
CA ASN A 22 11.64 6.12 -6.94
C ASN A 22 10.63 6.31 -5.80
N ILE A 23 11.14 6.59 -4.61
CA ILE A 23 10.37 6.79 -3.38
C ILE A 23 10.75 8.15 -2.82
N LYS A 24 9.75 8.93 -2.47
CA LYS A 24 9.88 10.21 -1.81
C LYS A 24 9.29 10.12 -0.41
N VAL A 25 10.01 10.69 0.55
CA VAL A 25 9.51 10.81 1.93
C VAL A 25 9.17 12.27 2.17
N THR A 26 7.91 12.53 2.52
CA THR A 26 7.38 13.87 2.81
C THR A 26 6.89 13.89 4.24
N GLU A 27 7.32 14.86 5.05
CA GLU A 27 6.85 14.99 6.43
C GLU A 27 5.38 15.43 6.46
N VAL A 28 4.57 14.75 7.27
CA VAL A 28 3.15 15.04 7.48
C VAL A 28 2.89 15.10 8.99
N ASP A 29 2.05 16.03 9.43
CA ASP A 29 1.71 16.18 10.84
C ASP A 29 1.13 14.87 11.40
N PHE A 30 1.76 14.37 12.46
CA PHE A 30 1.34 13.14 13.11
C PHE A 30 -0.01 13.32 13.81
N ASN A 31 -0.99 12.50 13.43
CA ASN A 31 -2.32 12.48 14.01
C ASN A 31 -2.67 11.06 14.52
N PRO A 32 -2.49 10.78 15.82
CA PRO A 32 -2.71 9.44 16.38
C PRO A 32 -4.18 9.00 16.31
N GLU A 33 -5.14 9.91 16.44
CA GLU A 33 -6.57 9.59 16.33
C GLU A 33 -6.96 9.17 14.91
N PHE A 34 -6.30 9.72 13.89
CA PHE A 34 -6.51 9.31 12.51
C PHE A 34 -5.98 7.89 12.28
N ILE A 35 -4.75 7.60 12.74
CA ILE A 35 -4.11 6.31 12.56
C ILE A 35 -4.88 5.19 13.27
N THR A 36 -5.28 5.40 14.53
CA THR A 36 -6.07 4.41 15.29
C THR A 36 -7.41 4.09 14.63
N ARG A 37 -8.06 5.06 13.98
CA ARG A 37 -9.31 4.84 13.22
C ARG A 37 -9.12 4.16 11.87
N VAL A 38 -7.93 4.29 11.28
CA VAL A 38 -7.59 3.72 9.97
C VAL A 38 -7.15 2.26 10.10
N ILE A 39 -6.33 1.93 11.11
CA ILE A 39 -5.78 0.58 11.33
C ILE A 39 -6.84 -0.54 11.22
N PRO A 40 -8.03 -0.46 11.87
CA PRO A 40 -9.06 -1.50 11.76
C PRO A 40 -9.63 -1.72 10.35
N LYS A 41 -9.48 -0.74 9.46
CA LYS A 41 -9.98 -0.78 8.07
C LYS A 41 -8.90 -1.24 7.09
N LEU A 42 -7.66 -1.38 7.54
CA LEU A 42 -6.54 -1.81 6.73
C LEU A 42 -6.41 -3.32 6.78
N ASP A 43 -6.03 -3.88 5.65
CA ASP A 43 -5.42 -5.20 5.64
C ASP A 43 -3.97 -5.07 6.11
N TRP A 44 -3.74 -5.44 7.38
CA TRP A 44 -2.44 -5.26 8.04
C TRP A 44 -1.34 -6.10 7.38
N GLU A 45 -1.65 -7.31 6.93
CA GLU A 45 -0.69 -8.19 6.27
C GLU A 45 -0.25 -7.58 4.93
N VAL A 46 -1.19 -6.99 4.19
CA VAL A 46 -0.90 -6.30 2.93
C VAL A 46 -0.06 -5.05 3.16
N LEU A 47 -0.40 -4.23 4.17
CA LEU A 47 0.39 -3.05 4.52
C LEU A 47 1.83 -3.44 4.88
N TRP A 48 1.99 -4.45 5.74
CA TRP A 48 3.31 -4.92 6.16
C TRP A 48 4.12 -5.43 4.97
N THR A 49 3.49 -6.21 4.08
CA THR A 49 4.13 -6.74 2.87
C THR A 49 4.54 -5.62 1.91
N ALA A 50 3.67 -4.64 1.70
CA ALA A 50 3.94 -3.46 0.87
C ALA A 50 5.09 -2.62 1.44
N ALA A 51 5.08 -2.35 2.75
CA ALA A 51 6.13 -1.61 3.43
C ALA A 51 7.48 -2.33 3.32
N ASN A 52 7.47 -3.67 3.49
CA ASN A 52 8.66 -4.49 3.38
C ASN A 52 9.21 -4.54 1.94
N SER A 53 8.34 -4.58 0.92
CA SER A 53 8.77 -4.62 -0.48
C SER A 53 9.47 -3.34 -0.94
N ILE A 54 9.16 -2.20 -0.31
CA ILE A 54 9.78 -0.91 -0.59
C ILE A 54 10.91 -0.54 0.40
N GLY A 55 11.26 -1.44 1.33
CA GLY A 55 12.33 -1.20 2.32
C GLY A 55 11.95 -0.26 3.47
N HIS A 56 10.67 0.08 3.64
CA HIS A 56 10.15 0.93 4.71
C HIS A 56 9.39 0.16 5.80
N GLY A 57 9.51 -1.17 5.82
CA GLY A 57 8.89 -2.04 6.83
C GLY A 57 9.62 -2.08 8.17
N GLU A 58 10.72 -1.34 8.34
CA GLU A 58 11.56 -1.41 9.54
C GLU A 58 10.78 -0.99 10.80
N GLY A 59 10.75 -1.90 11.78
CA GLY A 59 10.08 -1.65 13.06
C GLY A 59 8.55 -1.77 13.05
N LEU A 60 7.93 -2.13 11.92
CA LEU A 60 6.52 -2.53 11.85
C LEU A 60 6.36 -4.01 12.20
N PRO A 61 5.55 -4.36 13.21
CA PRO A 61 5.32 -5.75 13.58
C PRO A 61 4.46 -6.45 12.52
N LYS A 62 4.78 -7.71 12.23
CA LYS A 62 3.98 -8.53 11.29
C LYS A 62 2.57 -8.81 11.82
N ILE A 63 2.42 -8.88 13.14
CA ILE A 63 1.15 -9.12 13.83
C ILE A 63 0.87 -7.92 14.72
N LEU A 64 -0.32 -7.33 14.55
CA LEU A 64 -0.77 -6.20 15.37
C LEU A 64 -1.19 -6.71 16.77
N GLU A 65 -0.64 -6.13 17.82
CA GLU A 65 -1.01 -6.48 19.20
C GLU A 65 -2.37 -5.87 19.59
N PRO A 66 -3.19 -6.54 20.43
CA PRO A 66 -4.56 -6.10 20.77
C PRO A 66 -4.67 -4.81 21.62
N LYS A 67 -3.61 -4.01 21.75
CA LYS A 67 -3.59 -2.68 22.42
C LYS A 67 -2.64 -1.70 21.72
N TYR A 68 -2.62 -1.73 20.38
CA TYR A 68 -1.76 -0.86 19.58
C TYR A 68 -2.03 0.64 19.76
N GLU A 69 -3.22 1.01 20.25
CA GLU A 69 -3.64 2.40 20.48
C GLU A 69 -2.78 3.12 21.53
N ASP A 70 -2.29 2.40 22.54
CA ASP A 70 -1.44 2.95 23.60
C ASP A 70 0.04 3.05 23.18
N ASN A 71 0.40 2.46 22.03
CA ASN A 71 1.78 2.40 21.55
C ASN A 71 2.06 3.51 20.53
N GLU A 72 2.40 4.70 21.03
CA GLU A 72 2.67 5.88 20.20
C GLU A 72 3.83 5.64 19.21
N GLU A 73 4.85 4.85 19.59
CA GLU A 73 5.96 4.51 18.69
C GLU A 73 5.48 3.68 17.49
N LEU A 74 4.59 2.72 17.71
CA LEU A 74 3.97 1.95 16.64
C LEU A 74 3.10 2.84 15.74
N LEU A 75 2.27 3.71 16.33
CA LEU A 75 1.42 4.63 15.58
C LEU A 75 2.24 5.58 14.70
N LYS A 76 3.39 6.08 15.18
CA LYS A 76 4.31 6.91 14.38
C LYS A 76 4.91 6.15 13.20
N LYS A 77 5.26 4.87 13.38
CA LYS A 77 5.76 4.03 12.27
C LYS A 77 4.69 3.76 11.23
N VAL A 78 3.46 3.49 11.67
CA VAL A 78 2.30 3.33 10.78
C VAL A 78 2.00 4.62 10.03
N HIS A 79 2.02 5.76 10.72
CA HIS A 79 1.86 7.09 10.12
C HIS A 79 2.88 7.32 9.01
N ARG A 80 4.16 7.07 9.28
CA ARG A 80 5.23 7.21 8.29
C ARG A 80 4.96 6.40 7.04
N VAL A 81 4.66 5.11 7.18
CA VAL A 81 4.44 4.23 6.02
C VAL A 81 3.16 4.57 5.26
N LEU A 82 2.11 5.03 5.94
CA LEU A 82 0.82 5.34 5.30
C LEU A 82 0.78 6.72 4.64
N LEU A 83 1.44 7.73 5.24
CA LEU A 83 1.25 9.13 4.89
C LEU A 83 2.53 9.84 4.46
N GLU A 84 3.70 9.41 4.94
CA GLU A 84 4.96 10.08 4.61
C GLU A 84 5.69 9.44 3.44
N VAL A 85 5.50 8.13 3.21
CA VAL A 85 6.18 7.38 2.14
C VAL A 85 5.32 7.37 0.88
N GLU A 86 5.76 8.12 -0.14
CA GLU A 86 5.12 8.23 -1.43
C GLU A 86 5.97 7.57 -2.53
N ILE A 87 5.35 6.77 -3.40
CA ILE A 87 6.04 6.14 -4.53
C ILE A 87 5.91 7.08 -5.73
N GLU A 88 6.97 7.81 -6.09
CA GLU A 88 6.93 8.70 -7.25
C GLU A 88 6.92 7.93 -8.57
N GLU A 89 7.74 6.90 -8.69
CA GLU A 89 7.85 6.06 -9.90
C GLU A 89 7.91 4.58 -9.50
N GLY A 90 7.19 3.74 -10.24
CA GLY A 90 7.11 2.30 -9.93
C GLY A 90 6.05 1.57 -10.74
N ASN A 91 5.73 0.35 -10.34
CA ASN A 91 4.66 -0.43 -10.95
C ASN A 91 3.88 -1.20 -9.89
N LEU A 92 2.56 -1.25 -10.04
CA LEU A 92 1.67 -2.17 -9.33
C LEU A 92 1.42 -3.39 -10.21
N THR A 93 1.69 -4.60 -9.74
CA THR A 93 1.54 -5.82 -10.54
C THR A 93 0.35 -6.64 -10.05
N CYS A 94 -0.55 -6.99 -10.96
CA CYS A 94 -1.64 -7.92 -10.68
C CYS A 94 -1.07 -9.32 -10.36
N PRO A 95 -1.46 -9.94 -9.24
CA PRO A 95 -0.94 -11.25 -8.86
C PRO A 95 -1.43 -12.39 -9.76
N GLU A 96 -2.60 -12.24 -10.39
CA GLU A 96 -3.21 -13.31 -11.21
C GLU A 96 -2.86 -13.19 -12.69
N SER A 97 -2.96 -11.99 -13.26
CA SER A 97 -2.70 -11.76 -14.70
C SER A 97 -1.26 -11.37 -15.02
N GLY A 98 -0.48 -10.96 -14.01
CA GLY A 98 0.85 -10.36 -14.21
C GLY A 98 0.81 -8.96 -14.83
N ARG A 99 -0.38 -8.39 -15.08
CA ARG A 99 -0.52 -7.06 -15.66
C ARG A 99 0.09 -6.01 -14.74
N GLN A 100 0.97 -5.19 -15.30
CA GLN A 100 1.60 -4.08 -14.59
C GLN A 100 0.86 -2.77 -14.86
N PHE A 101 0.60 -2.03 -13.79
CA PHE A 101 0.04 -0.68 -13.79
C PHE A 101 1.15 0.29 -13.38
N PRO A 102 1.64 1.13 -14.30
CA PRO A 102 2.74 2.04 -14.00
C PRO A 102 2.29 3.15 -13.06
N ILE A 103 3.16 3.51 -12.13
CA ILE A 103 3.06 4.68 -11.27
C ILE A 103 4.02 5.71 -11.84
N SER A 104 3.52 6.90 -12.16
CA SER A 104 4.37 8.03 -12.56
C SER A 104 3.91 9.30 -11.85
N LYS A 105 4.88 10.10 -11.37
CA LYS A 105 4.63 11.30 -10.56
C LYS A 105 3.69 11.06 -9.38
N GLY A 106 3.79 9.90 -8.73
CA GLY A 106 2.93 9.52 -7.62
C GLY A 106 1.53 9.03 -7.99
N ILE A 107 1.18 8.99 -9.29
CA ILE A 107 -0.15 8.64 -9.76
C ILE A 107 -0.12 7.26 -10.43
N PRO A 108 -0.83 6.25 -9.86
CA PRO A 108 -0.97 4.96 -10.50
C PRO A 108 -1.92 5.04 -11.70
N ASN A 109 -1.47 4.59 -12.88
CA ASN A 109 -2.29 4.46 -14.06
C ASN A 109 -2.97 3.09 -14.11
N MET A 110 -4.25 3.07 -13.73
CA MET A 110 -5.10 1.87 -13.70
C MET A 110 -6.00 1.74 -14.94
N LEU A 111 -5.70 2.45 -16.03
CA LEU A 111 -6.50 2.38 -17.26
C LEU A 111 -6.33 1.02 -17.93
N LEU A 112 -7.45 0.49 -18.42
CA LEU A 112 -7.55 -0.79 -19.13
C LEU A 112 -7.96 -0.53 -20.58
N THR A 113 -7.46 -1.36 -21.49
CA THR A 113 -7.97 -1.39 -22.87
C THR A 113 -9.27 -2.18 -22.95
N GLU A 114 -10.10 -1.93 -23.97
CA GLU A 114 -11.38 -2.64 -24.16
C GLU A 114 -11.22 -4.17 -24.21
N ALA A 115 -10.07 -4.66 -24.68
CA ALA A 115 -9.77 -6.10 -24.73
C ALA A 115 -9.40 -6.70 -23.35
N GLU A 116 -8.93 -5.88 -22.42
CA GLU A 116 -8.50 -6.28 -21.07
C GLU A 116 -9.65 -6.23 -20.05
N VAL A 117 -10.70 -5.47 -20.34
CA VAL A 117 -11.90 -5.35 -19.50
C VAL A 117 -12.78 -6.59 -19.64
N GLN A 118 -13.33 -7.06 -18.52
CA GLN A 118 -14.28 -8.16 -18.46
C GLN A 118 -15.64 -7.83 -19.09
#